data_AF-A0A6J7L0J7-F1
#
_entry.id   AF-A0A6J7L0J7-F1
#
_cell.length_a   1.000
_cell.length_b   1.000
_cell.length_c   1.000
_cell.angle_alpha   90.00
_cell.angle_beta   90.00
_cell.angle_gamma   90.00
#
_symmetry.space_group_name_H-M   'P 1'
#
loop_
_entity.id
_entity.type
_entity.pdbx_description
1 polymer ?
#
loop_
_entity_poly.entity_id
_entity_poly.type
_entity_poly.pdbx_seq_one_letter_code
_entity_poly.pdbx_strand_id
1 'polypeptide(L)'
;MATKRKPTKHAVNKLELPPLVAERITCPLSKWQGEIGRCHWCDELITGKRRTTWCSDKCGRAWQREHIWRFARSSAKRRAKYHCIRPGCSAARRDCEVNHIEPREGKGYGPGCHHHLQPDATGRGGLEVLCHAHHAEITAAQATARAATRANARREAQATTETTI
;
A
#
# COMPACT_ATOMS: atom_id res chain seq x y z
N MET A 1 -4.69 -15.10 37.60
CA MET A 1 -4.57 -16.30 36.77
C MET A 1 -4.39 -15.89 35.31
N ALA A 2 -3.19 -16.05 34.74
CA ALA A 2 -2.90 -15.66 33.36
C ALA A 2 -3.12 -16.84 32.42
N THR A 3 -4.11 -16.74 31.54
CA THR A 3 -4.40 -17.76 30.53
C THR A 3 -3.32 -17.75 29.44
N LYS A 4 -2.46 -18.77 29.44
CA LYS A 4 -1.50 -19.03 28.36
C LYS A 4 -2.27 -19.37 27.09
N ARG A 5 -2.34 -18.43 26.14
CA ARG A 5 -2.82 -18.72 24.77
C ARG A 5 -1.84 -19.67 24.09
N LYS A 6 -2.31 -20.86 23.71
CA LYS A 6 -1.54 -21.83 22.89
C LYS A 6 -1.25 -21.19 21.52
N PRO A 7 0.00 -21.21 21.04
CA PRO A 7 0.29 -20.81 19.67
C PRO A 7 -0.30 -21.87 18.73
N THR A 8 -1.33 -21.50 17.97
CA THR A 8 -1.82 -22.29 16.84
C THR A 8 -0.73 -22.30 15.78
N LYS A 9 -0.05 -23.44 15.64
CA LYS A 9 0.81 -23.72 14.49
C LYS A 9 -0.10 -23.77 13.26
N HIS A 10 -0.20 -22.66 12.53
CA HIS A 10 -0.73 -22.70 11.18
C HIS A 10 0.17 -23.64 10.39
N ALA A 11 -0.39 -24.74 9.89
CA ALA A 11 0.29 -25.63 8.97
C ALA A 11 0.57 -24.83 7.69
N VAL A 12 1.77 -24.28 7.57
CA VAL A 12 2.20 -23.57 6.37
C VAL A 12 2.40 -24.63 5.31
N ASN A 13 1.44 -24.74 4.38
CA ASN A 13 1.60 -25.54 3.19
C ASN A 13 2.84 -25.01 2.45
N LYS A 14 3.93 -25.80 2.40
CA LYS A 14 5.29 -25.35 2.05
C LYS A 14 5.43 -24.84 0.60
N LEU A 15 4.37 -24.91 -0.21
CA LEU A 15 4.35 -24.54 -1.61
C LEU A 15 3.60 -23.22 -1.90
N GLU A 16 2.86 -22.68 -0.94
CA GLU A 16 2.20 -21.38 -1.09
C GLU A 16 3.03 -20.29 -0.39
N LEU A 17 3.62 -19.40 -1.18
CA LEU A 17 4.31 -18.23 -0.65
C LEU A 17 3.32 -17.41 0.19
N PRO A 18 3.69 -16.98 1.42
CA PRO A 18 2.86 -16.05 2.19
C PRO A 18 2.42 -14.86 1.32
N PRO A 19 1.21 -14.31 1.50
CA PRO A 19 0.69 -13.27 0.60
C PRO A 19 1.63 -12.08 0.38
N LEU A 20 2.35 -11.63 1.41
CA LEU A 20 3.36 -10.57 1.32
C LEU A 20 4.63 -10.96 0.56
N VAL A 21 4.91 -12.26 0.47
CA VAL A 21 6.00 -12.79 -0.36
C VAL A 21 5.53 -12.90 -1.81
N ALA A 22 4.31 -13.40 -2.05
CA ALA A 22 3.72 -13.44 -3.38
C ALA A 22 3.56 -12.04 -4.00
N GLU A 23 3.13 -11.05 -3.23
CA GLU A 23 3.01 -9.65 -3.69
C GLU A 23 4.36 -9.06 -4.16
N ARG A 24 5.50 -9.56 -3.66
CA ARG A 24 6.82 -9.12 -4.13
C ARG A 24 7.17 -9.58 -5.54
N ILE A 25 6.53 -10.65 -6.04
CA ILE A 25 6.70 -11.13 -7.41
C ILE A 25 5.87 -10.26 -8.37
N THR A 26 4.65 -9.90 -7.97
CA THR A 26 3.73 -9.11 -8.79
C THR A 26 3.88 -7.60 -8.60
N CYS A 27 4.79 -7.17 -7.72
CA CYS A 27 5.04 -5.76 -7.46
C CYS A 27 5.76 -5.10 -8.65
N PRO A 28 5.22 -3.99 -9.21
CA PRO A 28 5.83 -3.31 -10.36
C PRO A 28 7.21 -2.68 -10.08
N LEU A 29 7.55 -2.43 -8.80
CA LEU A 29 8.84 -1.88 -8.40
C LEU A 29 9.88 -2.96 -8.08
N SER A 30 9.43 -4.19 -7.84
CA SER A 30 10.31 -5.33 -7.59
C SER A 30 10.76 -5.92 -8.92
N LYS A 31 12.04 -6.26 -9.02
CA LYS A 31 12.58 -7.02 -10.17
C LYS A 31 12.55 -8.53 -9.95
N TRP A 32 12.22 -8.96 -8.73
CA TRP A 32 12.33 -10.36 -8.33
C TRP A 32 11.25 -11.23 -8.94
N GLN A 33 11.64 -12.32 -9.57
CA GLN A 33 10.73 -13.22 -10.29
C GLN A 33 10.33 -14.47 -9.50
N GLY A 34 10.69 -14.55 -8.21
CA GLY A 34 10.36 -15.69 -7.36
C GLY A 34 11.50 -16.70 -7.16
N GLU A 35 12.64 -16.52 -7.83
CA GLU A 35 13.77 -17.42 -7.73
C GLU A 35 14.44 -17.38 -6.34
N ILE A 36 14.67 -18.56 -5.77
CA ILE A 36 15.32 -18.71 -4.47
C ILE A 36 16.79 -18.24 -4.56
N GLY A 37 17.26 -17.56 -3.51
CA GLY A 37 18.64 -17.07 -3.45
C GLY A 37 18.88 -15.76 -4.21
N ARG A 38 17.85 -15.20 -4.84
CA ARG A 38 17.89 -13.85 -5.44
C ARG A 38 17.28 -12.79 -4.53
N CYS A 39 17.74 -11.57 -4.69
CA CYS A 39 17.25 -10.42 -3.96
C CYS A 39 15.82 -10.11 -4.35
N HIS A 40 14.92 -10.04 -3.37
CA HIS A 40 13.49 -9.78 -3.57
C HIS A 40 13.16 -8.34 -4.00
N TRP A 41 14.18 -7.55 -4.39
CA TRP A 41 14.05 -6.17 -4.86
C TRP A 41 14.75 -5.96 -6.20
N CYS A 42 16.06 -6.25 -6.28
CA CYS A 42 16.85 -6.03 -7.49
C CYS A 42 17.11 -7.29 -8.31
N ASP A 43 16.70 -8.47 -7.82
CA ASP A 43 16.90 -9.78 -8.46
C ASP A 43 18.36 -10.26 -8.59
N GLU A 44 19.33 -9.53 -8.03
CA GLU A 44 20.72 -9.98 -7.96
C GLU A 44 20.88 -11.20 -7.03
N LEU A 45 21.83 -12.08 -7.35
CA LEU A 45 22.21 -13.20 -6.50
C LEU A 45 22.66 -12.73 -5.13
N ILE A 46 22.15 -13.38 -4.08
CA ILE A 46 22.55 -13.10 -2.71
C ILE A 46 23.80 -13.91 -2.38
N THR A 47 24.94 -13.23 -2.26
CA THR A 47 26.24 -13.84 -1.93
C THR A 47 26.56 -13.81 -0.43
N GLY A 48 25.80 -13.04 0.36
CA GLY A 48 26.04 -12.89 1.79
C GLY A 48 25.55 -14.09 2.61
N LYS A 49 26.44 -14.70 3.41
CA LYS A 49 26.18 -15.95 4.17
C LYS A 49 24.93 -15.94 5.08
N ARG A 50 24.47 -14.79 5.56
CA ARG A 50 23.28 -14.65 6.44
C ARG A 50 22.10 -13.92 5.77
N ARG A 51 22.24 -13.52 4.51
CA ARG A 51 21.19 -12.81 3.78
C ARG A 51 20.36 -13.82 3.00
N THR A 52 19.04 -13.70 3.09
CA THR A 52 18.10 -14.61 2.40
C THR A 52 17.07 -13.86 1.56
N THR A 53 16.74 -12.62 1.93
CA THR A 53 15.71 -11.83 1.25
C THR A 53 16.26 -10.67 0.43
N TRP A 54 17.32 -10.01 0.92
CA TRP A 54 17.86 -8.80 0.30
C TRP A 54 19.36 -8.97 0.11
N CYS A 55 19.90 -8.65 -1.07
CA CYS A 55 21.36 -8.68 -1.30
C CYS A 55 22.08 -7.61 -0.46
N SER A 56 21.39 -6.54 -0.06
CA SER A 56 21.92 -5.42 0.72
C SER A 56 20.86 -4.70 1.55
N ASP A 57 21.32 -3.99 2.58
CA ASP A 57 20.46 -3.12 3.40
C ASP A 57 19.85 -1.98 2.57
N LYS A 58 20.48 -1.61 1.45
CA LYS A 58 19.93 -0.65 0.48
C LYS A 58 18.65 -1.19 -0.15
N CYS A 59 18.65 -2.44 -0.59
CA CYS A 59 17.46 -3.12 -1.14
C CYS A 59 16.37 -3.29 -0.08
N GLY A 60 16.74 -3.75 1.12
CA GLY A 60 15.78 -3.85 2.22
C GLY A 60 15.13 -2.50 2.56
N ARG A 61 15.91 -1.42 2.63
CA ARG A 61 15.39 -0.06 2.86
C ARG A 61 14.56 0.47 1.69
N ALA A 62 14.90 0.12 0.45
CA ALA A 62 14.10 0.49 -0.72
C ALA A 62 12.70 -0.15 -0.63
N TRP A 63 12.63 -1.45 -0.37
CA TRP A 63 11.34 -2.13 -0.19
C TRP A 63 10.51 -1.50 0.95
N GLN A 64 11.13 -1.25 2.11
CA GLN A 64 10.44 -0.64 3.25
C GLN A 64 9.83 0.73 2.91
N ARG A 65 10.55 1.58 2.17
CA ARG A 65 10.07 2.92 1.79
C ARG A 65 8.89 2.90 0.84
N GLU A 66 8.68 1.80 0.12
CA GLU A 66 7.57 1.66 -0.82
C GLU A 66 6.42 0.82 -0.25
N HIS A 67 6.67 -0.07 0.72
CA HIS A 67 5.69 -1.07 1.14
C HIS A 67 5.27 -0.99 2.61
N ILE A 68 6.03 -0.33 3.48
CA ILE A 68 5.67 -0.21 4.90
C ILE A 68 5.23 1.22 5.19
N TRP A 69 3.99 1.39 5.67
CA TRP A 69 3.38 2.70 5.92
C TRP A 69 4.29 3.69 6.65
N ARG A 70 4.92 3.28 7.77
CA ARG A 70 5.80 4.16 8.55
C ARG A 70 6.90 4.81 7.70
N PHE A 71 7.52 4.04 6.82
CA PHE A 71 8.63 4.50 5.98
C PHE A 71 8.15 5.16 4.70
N ALA A 72 7.08 4.66 4.09
CA ALA A 72 6.45 5.27 2.92
C ALA A 72 5.90 6.66 3.23
N ARG A 73 5.14 6.80 4.33
CA ARG A 73 4.67 8.09 4.85
C ARG A 73 5.80 9.09 5.05
N SER A 74 6.89 8.66 5.69
CA SER A 74 8.07 9.51 5.91
C SER A 74 8.71 9.94 4.58
N SER A 75 8.81 9.02 3.63
CA SER A 75 9.43 9.27 2.32
C SER A 75 8.55 10.21 1.46
N ALA A 76 7.23 10.05 1.50
CA ALA A 76 6.27 10.94 0.84
C ALA A 76 6.38 12.38 1.36
N LYS A 77 6.41 12.55 2.71
CA LYS A 77 6.63 13.85 3.34
C LYS A 77 7.94 14.51 2.90
N ARG A 78 9.03 13.74 2.88
CA ARG A 78 10.34 14.24 2.42
C ARG A 78 10.33 14.65 0.95
N ARG A 79 9.71 13.85 0.08
CA ARG A 79 9.58 14.15 -1.35
C ARG A 79 8.83 15.46 -1.58
N ALA A 80 7.75 15.70 -0.84
CA ALA A 80 6.99 16.95 -0.90
C ALA A 80 7.64 18.12 -0.11
N LYS A 81 8.86 17.95 0.41
CA LYS A 81 9.55 18.91 1.28
C LYS A 81 8.71 19.39 2.47
N TYR A 82 7.83 18.50 2.96
CA TYR A 82 6.85 18.72 4.03
C TYR A 82 5.77 19.77 3.73
N HIS A 83 5.53 20.10 2.46
CA HIS A 83 4.48 21.04 2.08
C HIS A 83 3.32 20.33 1.38
N CYS A 84 2.15 20.96 1.44
CA CYS A 84 1.01 20.59 0.63
C CYS A 84 1.39 20.64 -0.86
N ILE A 85 0.99 19.63 -1.63
CA ILE A 85 1.26 19.59 -3.07
C ILE A 85 0.35 20.53 -3.88
N ARG A 86 -0.71 21.08 -3.27
CA ARG A 86 -1.65 21.97 -3.96
C ARG A 86 -0.97 23.31 -4.28
N PRO A 87 -1.02 23.78 -5.54
CA PRO A 87 -0.42 25.05 -5.93
C PRO A 87 -0.93 26.21 -5.07
N GLY A 88 -0.02 27.11 -4.68
CA GLY A 88 -0.37 28.29 -3.89
C GLY A 88 -0.72 28.03 -2.41
N CYS A 89 -0.71 26.77 -1.96
CA CYS A 89 -0.98 26.47 -0.55
C CYS A 89 0.19 26.87 0.36
N SER A 90 -0.09 27.71 1.36
CA SER A 90 0.87 28.21 2.35
C SER A 90 0.71 27.57 3.74
N ALA A 91 -0.05 26.47 3.84
CA ALA A 91 -0.29 25.79 5.11
C ALA A 91 1.01 25.37 5.81
N ALA A 92 1.01 25.40 7.14
CA ALA A 92 2.20 25.05 7.89
C ALA A 92 2.55 23.56 7.71
N ARG A 93 3.84 23.26 7.71
CA ARG A 93 4.38 21.88 7.54
C ARG A 93 3.79 20.87 8.52
N ARG A 94 3.47 21.31 9.74
CA ARG A 94 2.89 20.46 10.79
C ARG A 94 1.45 20.04 10.48
N ASP A 95 0.73 20.84 9.70
CA ASP A 95 -0.66 20.60 9.32
C ASP A 95 -0.76 19.71 8.05
N CYS A 96 0.40 19.33 7.49
CA CYS A 96 0.47 18.47 6.31
C CYS A 96 0.48 16.99 6.69
N GLU A 97 -0.42 16.24 6.09
CA GLU A 97 -0.58 14.80 6.23
C GLU A 97 -0.41 14.08 4.89
N VAL A 98 -0.34 12.75 4.95
CA VAL A 98 -0.14 11.91 3.76
C VAL A 98 -1.48 11.28 3.43
N ASN A 99 -1.95 11.51 2.21
CA ASN A 99 -3.12 10.87 1.64
C ASN A 99 -2.70 9.78 0.66
N HIS A 100 -3.51 8.72 0.56
CA HIS A 100 -3.43 7.75 -0.52
C HIS A 100 -4.21 8.28 -1.72
N ILE A 101 -3.57 8.31 -2.89
CA ILE A 101 -4.23 8.72 -4.14
C ILE A 101 -5.32 7.71 -4.49
N GLU A 102 -4.97 6.42 -4.51
CA GLU A 102 -5.94 5.32 -4.53
C GLU A 102 -6.53 5.10 -3.13
N PRO A 103 -7.84 5.35 -2.91
CA PRO A 103 -8.44 5.22 -1.58
C PRO A 103 -8.35 3.79 -1.04
N ARG A 104 -8.04 3.63 0.25
CA ARG A 104 -7.89 2.31 0.87
C ARG A 104 -9.21 1.61 1.21
N GLU A 105 -10.33 2.33 1.28
CA GLU A 105 -11.67 1.77 1.57
C GLU A 105 -11.71 0.82 2.78
N GLY A 106 -11.04 1.18 3.89
CA GLY A 106 -11.01 0.36 5.11
C GLY A 106 -10.00 -0.79 5.10
N LYS A 107 -9.25 -0.98 4.01
CA LYS A 107 -8.10 -1.89 3.96
C LYS A 107 -6.99 -1.28 4.83
N GLY A 108 -6.73 -1.83 6.02
CA GLY A 108 -5.81 -1.27 7.02
C GLY A 108 -4.35 -1.08 6.57
N TYR A 109 -3.49 -0.57 7.45
CA TYR A 109 -2.10 -0.15 7.15
C TYR A 109 -1.07 -1.29 7.13
N GLY A 110 -1.49 -2.51 6.77
CA GLY A 110 -0.57 -3.63 6.57
C GLY A 110 0.38 -3.36 5.39
N PRO A 111 1.56 -4.01 5.33
CA PRO A 111 2.48 -3.80 4.22
C PRO A 111 1.84 -4.14 2.86
N GLY A 112 2.20 -3.41 1.79
CA GLY A 112 1.83 -3.78 0.43
C GLY A 112 2.00 -2.67 -0.61
N CYS A 113 1.70 -2.98 -1.88
CA CYS A 113 1.95 -2.08 -3.02
C CYS A 113 1.14 -0.78 -3.01
N HIS A 114 0.02 -0.78 -2.29
CA HIS A 114 -0.81 0.42 -2.09
C HIS A 114 -0.06 1.54 -1.32
N HIS A 115 1.14 1.28 -0.79
CA HIS A 115 1.99 2.29 -0.15
C HIS A 115 3.05 2.88 -1.08
N HIS A 116 3.09 2.48 -2.35
CA HIS A 116 4.05 3.02 -3.31
C HIS A 116 3.97 4.54 -3.35
N LEU A 117 5.13 5.17 -3.39
CA LEU A 117 5.24 6.61 -3.36
C LEU A 117 4.55 7.25 -4.57
N GLN A 118 4.68 6.65 -5.74
CA GLN A 118 4.03 7.06 -6.98
C GLN A 118 3.01 6.00 -7.41
N PRO A 119 1.96 6.37 -8.14
CA PRO A 119 1.10 5.41 -8.82
C PRO A 119 1.91 4.58 -9.83
N ASP A 120 1.57 3.31 -9.97
CA ASP A 120 2.07 2.49 -11.07
C ASP A 120 1.32 2.75 -12.38
N ALA A 121 1.68 2.03 -13.46
CA ALA A 121 1.05 2.17 -14.77
C ALA A 121 -0.46 1.83 -14.78
N THR A 122 -0.94 1.09 -13.77
CA THR A 122 -2.36 0.77 -13.57
C THR A 122 -3.07 1.76 -12.65
N GLY A 123 -2.34 2.77 -12.16
CA GLY A 123 -2.83 3.76 -11.20
C GLY A 123 -2.86 3.27 -9.76
N ARG A 124 -2.30 2.09 -9.46
CA ARG A 124 -2.31 1.52 -8.11
C ARG A 124 -1.30 2.23 -7.20
N GLY A 125 -1.68 2.43 -5.95
CA GLY A 125 -0.84 3.10 -4.95
C GLY A 125 -0.78 4.61 -5.13
N GLY A 126 0.40 5.19 -4.91
CA GLY A 126 0.58 6.64 -4.90
C GLY A 126 0.24 7.28 -3.56
N LEU A 127 1.19 8.04 -3.04
CA LEU A 127 1.01 8.86 -1.85
C LEU A 127 1.15 10.33 -2.21
N GLU A 128 0.31 11.18 -1.66
CA GLU A 128 0.42 12.64 -1.80
C GLU A 128 0.44 13.31 -0.43
N VAL A 129 0.94 14.55 -0.38
CA VAL A 129 1.04 15.32 0.87
C VAL A 129 0.12 16.51 0.77
N LEU A 130 -0.82 16.62 1.71
CA LEU A 130 -1.86 17.64 1.70
C LEU A 130 -1.95 18.28 3.07
N CYS A 131 -2.31 19.55 3.13
CA CYS A 131 -2.76 20.12 4.39
C CYS A 131 -4.12 19.54 4.79
N HIS A 132 -4.47 19.66 6.06
CA HIS A 132 -5.75 19.18 6.57
C HIS A 132 -6.97 19.65 5.75
N ALA A 133 -7.00 20.92 5.34
CA ALA A 133 -8.12 21.48 4.55
C ALA A 133 -8.27 20.79 3.18
N HIS A 134 -7.20 20.71 2.39
CA HIS A 134 -7.25 20.03 1.09
C HIS A 134 -7.45 18.52 1.22
N HIS A 135 -6.95 17.91 2.30
CA HIS A 135 -7.21 16.50 2.57
C HIS A 135 -8.69 16.24 2.88
N ALA A 136 -9.34 17.14 3.62
CA ALA A 136 -10.77 17.06 3.91
C ALA A 136 -11.61 17.16 2.63
N GLU A 137 -11.26 18.08 1.70
CA GLU A 137 -11.90 18.19 0.39
C GLU A 137 -11.83 16.88 -0.41
N ILE A 138 -10.64 16.27 -0.50
CA ILE A 138 -10.46 15.01 -1.20
C ILE A 138 -11.22 13.88 -0.51
N THR A 139 -11.14 13.80 0.82
CA THR A 139 -11.85 12.77 1.59
C THR A 139 -13.35 12.86 1.40
N ALA A 140 -13.90 14.08 1.37
CA ALA A 140 -15.31 14.33 1.07
C ALA A 140 -15.67 13.88 -0.36
N ALA A 141 -14.87 14.25 -1.35
CA ALA A 141 -15.08 13.82 -2.74
C ALA A 141 -15.05 12.28 -2.88
N GLN A 142 -14.08 11.62 -2.25
CA GLN A 142 -13.99 10.17 -2.22
C GLN A 142 -15.18 9.53 -1.49
N ALA A 143 -15.68 10.14 -0.41
CA ALA A 143 -16.86 9.65 0.31
C ALA A 143 -18.12 9.73 -0.56
N THR A 144 -18.31 10.84 -1.27
CA THR A 144 -19.39 11.02 -2.24
C THR A 144 -19.31 9.98 -3.37
N ALA A 145 -18.12 9.76 -3.94
CA ALA A 145 -17.92 8.75 -4.97
C ALA A 145 -18.28 7.33 -4.47
N ARG A 146 -17.82 6.95 -3.27
CA ARG A 146 -18.19 5.67 -2.66
C ARG A 146 -19.70 5.54 -2.42
N ALA A 147 -20.37 6.61 -2.02
CA ALA A 147 -21.82 6.59 -1.82
C ALA A 147 -22.56 6.39 -3.15
N ALA A 148 -22.13 7.06 -4.23
CA ALA A 148 -22.69 6.88 -5.57
C ALA A 148 -22.51 5.45 -6.09
N THR A 149 -21.31 4.87 -5.96
CA THR A 149 -21.06 3.47 -6.36
C THR A 149 -21.98 2.49 -5.63
N ARG A 150 -22.15 2.65 -4.30
CA ARG A 150 -23.07 1.80 -3.53
C ARG A 150 -24.53 1.98 -3.95
N ALA A 151 -24.94 3.19 -4.27
CA ALA A 151 -26.30 3.46 -4.75
C ALA A 151 -26.56 2.80 -6.11
N ASN A 152 -25.60 2.87 -7.04
CA ASN A 152 -25.71 2.23 -8.35
C ASN A 152 -25.76 0.71 -8.24
N ALA A 153 -24.84 0.10 -7.46
CA ALA A 153 -24.84 -1.34 -7.23
C ALA A 153 -26.18 -1.83 -6.63
N ARG A 154 -26.80 -1.03 -5.75
CA ARG A 154 -28.12 -1.35 -5.18
C ARG A 154 -29.23 -1.30 -6.23
N ARG A 155 -29.21 -0.32 -7.14
CA ARG A 155 -30.20 -0.22 -8.24
C ARG A 155 -30.04 -1.37 -9.23
N GLU A 156 -28.82 -1.72 -9.60
CA GLU A 156 -28.52 -2.84 -10.49
C GLU A 156 -29.01 -4.17 -9.90
N ALA A 157 -28.78 -4.38 -8.60
CA ALA A 157 -29.29 -5.56 -7.91
C ALA A 157 -30.83 -5.64 -7.94
N GLN A 158 -31.52 -4.50 -7.77
CA GLN A 158 -32.99 -4.42 -7.83
C GLN A 158 -33.54 -4.71 -9.24
N ALA A 159 -32.93 -4.12 -10.28
CA ALA A 159 -33.34 -4.35 -11.66
C ALA A 159 -33.12 -5.81 -12.11
N THR A 160 -32.04 -6.44 -11.63
CA THR A 160 -31.77 -7.87 -11.90
C THR A 160 -32.83 -8.76 -11.27
N THR A 161 -33.26 -8.46 -10.04
CA THR A 161 -34.34 -9.21 -9.38
C THR A 161 -35.71 -9.03 -10.05
N GLU A 162 -36.00 -7.87 -10.63
CA GLU A 162 -37.27 -7.62 -11.33
C GLU A 162 -37.33 -8.27 -12.72
N THR A 163 -36.18 -8.48 -13.38
CA THR A 163 -36.11 -9.09 -14.73
C THR A 163 -36.17 -10.64 -14.68
N THR A 164 -36.03 -11.24 -13.50
CA THR A 164 -35.98 -12.71 -13.32
C THR A 164 -37.31 -13.29 -12.82
N ILE A 165 -38.42 -12.54 -12.92
CA ILE A 165 -39.80 -12.94 -12.58
C ILE A 165 -40.63 -12.92 -13.86
#